data_AF-A0A941TKX1-F1
#
_entry.id   AF-A0A941TKX1-F1
#
_cell.length_a   1.000
_cell.length_b   1.000
_cell.length_c   1.000
_cell.angle_alpha   90.00
_cell.angle_beta   90.00
_cell.angle_gamma   90.00
#
_symmetry.space_group_name_H-M   'P 1'
#
loop_
_entity.id
_entity.type
_entity.pdbx_description
1 polymer ?
#
loop_
_entity_poly.entity_id
_entity_poly.type
_entity_poly.pdbx_seq_one_letter_code
_entity_poly.pdbx_strand_id
1 'polypeptide(L)'
;MILYRLRCSKGHEFESWFKDSKTYERQEKKALIGCPSCGDSKVARAVMSPRIGKGGRGPEVEVPAESAAAPAVPPAEQQKMAALAHHVPKELREALLKVRAEVEKNCEPVGERFAEEARKIHYGESTKRGIYGQTTEEEAEALAEEGIEFGRLPWIPRGN
;
A
#
# COMPACT_ATOMS: atom_id res chain seq x y z
N MET A 1 -15.97 13.69 9.11
CA MET A 1 -15.81 12.51 8.24
C MET A 1 -16.74 11.43 8.77
N ILE A 2 -17.65 10.92 7.94
CA ILE A 2 -18.75 10.03 8.32
C ILE A 2 -18.56 8.71 7.57
N LEU A 3 -18.60 7.59 8.29
CA LEU A 3 -18.58 6.25 7.70
C LEU A 3 -20.01 5.84 7.32
N TYR A 4 -20.24 5.51 6.05
CA TYR A 4 -21.49 4.89 5.61
C TYR A 4 -21.27 3.43 5.22
N ARG A 5 -22.22 2.58 5.64
CA ARG A 5 -22.35 1.21 5.14
C ARG A 5 -23.21 1.21 3.89
N LEU A 6 -22.67 0.66 2.82
CA LEU A 6 -23.26 0.64 1.49
C LEU A 6 -23.43 -0.79 1.04
N ARG A 7 -24.49 -1.03 0.27
CA ARG A 7 -24.79 -2.33 -0.30
C ARG A 7 -25.02 -2.19 -1.80
N CYS A 8 -24.31 -2.98 -2.58
CA CYS A 8 -24.52 -3.09 -4.03
C CYS A 8 -25.75 -3.95 -4.34
N SER A 9 -26.35 -3.81 -5.54
CA SER A 9 -27.39 -4.71 -6.06
C SER A 9 -27.00 -6.20 -6.03
N LYS A 10 -25.71 -6.54 -6.12
CA LYS A 10 -25.20 -7.92 -6.01
C LYS A 10 -25.11 -8.45 -4.57
N GLY A 11 -25.49 -7.64 -3.57
CA GLY A 11 -25.50 -8.05 -2.17
C GLY A 11 -24.20 -7.81 -1.40
N HIS A 12 -23.14 -7.29 -2.04
CA HIS A 12 -21.90 -6.94 -1.36
C HIS A 12 -22.08 -5.71 -0.48
N GLU A 13 -21.75 -5.85 0.81
CA GLU A 13 -21.71 -4.77 1.78
C GLU A 13 -20.28 -4.26 1.93
N PHE A 14 -20.09 -2.95 1.89
CA PHE A 14 -18.79 -2.30 2.06
C PHE A 14 -18.92 -0.96 2.76
N GLU A 15 -17.83 -0.48 3.33
CA GLU A 15 -17.79 0.75 4.10
C GLU A 15 -17.03 1.83 3.33
N SER A 16 -17.53 3.07 3.37
CA SER A 16 -16.88 4.19 2.71
C SER A 16 -16.99 5.47 3.55
N TRP A 17 -15.90 6.23 3.56
CA TRP A 17 -15.76 7.47 4.32
C TRP A 17 -16.16 8.66 3.45
N PHE A 18 -17.09 9.46 3.94
CA PHE A 18 -17.54 10.68 3.28
C PHE A 18 -17.26 11.89 4.15
N LYS A 19 -17.01 13.04 3.52
CA LYS A 19 -16.81 14.29 4.25
C LYS A 19 -18.07 14.66 5.06
N ASP A 20 -19.23 14.61 4.40
CA ASP A 20 -20.55 15.01 4.91
C ASP A 20 -21.68 14.23 4.21
N SER A 21 -22.89 14.19 4.79
CA SER A 21 -24.09 13.55 4.19
C SER A 21 -24.45 14.10 2.80
N LYS A 22 -24.28 15.42 2.57
CA LYS A 22 -24.55 16.05 1.27
C LYS A 22 -23.60 15.58 0.16
N THR A 23 -22.38 15.19 0.52
CA THR A 23 -21.38 14.68 -0.44
C THR A 23 -21.74 13.26 -0.88
N TYR A 24 -22.23 12.43 0.05
CA TYR A 24 -22.77 11.11 -0.24
C TYR A 24 -23.95 11.18 -1.23
N GLU A 25 -24.97 11.97 -0.95
CA GLU A 25 -26.17 12.08 -1.82
C GLU A 25 -25.82 12.55 -3.24
N ARG A 26 -24.82 13.43 -3.38
CA ARG A 26 -24.35 13.92 -4.69
C ARG A 26 -23.62 12.83 -5.47
N GLN A 27 -22.85 11.98 -4.79
CA GLN A 27 -22.10 10.90 -5.43
C GLN A 27 -23.00 9.72 -5.78
N GLU A 28 -24.01 9.41 -4.95
CA GLU A 28 -25.06 8.43 -5.24
C GLU A 28 -25.88 8.84 -6.47
N LYS A 29 -26.36 10.10 -6.54
CA LYS A 29 -27.10 10.63 -7.69
C LYS A 29 -26.30 10.60 -9.00
N LYS A 30 -24.98 10.71 -8.91
CA LYS A 30 -24.07 10.66 -10.05
C LYS A 30 -23.53 9.25 -10.33
N ALA A 31 -23.96 8.23 -9.57
CA ALA A 31 -23.44 6.87 -9.63
C ALA A 31 -21.90 6.81 -9.61
N LEU A 32 -21.27 7.71 -8.84
CA LEU A 32 -19.80 7.79 -8.70
C LEU A 32 -19.27 6.83 -7.63
N ILE A 33 -20.16 6.18 -6.89
CA ILE A 33 -19.80 5.25 -5.82
C ILE A 33 -19.82 3.84 -6.41
N GLY A 34 -18.63 3.30 -6.69
CA GLY A 34 -18.47 1.94 -7.20
C GLY A 34 -18.25 0.92 -6.09
N CYS A 35 -18.85 -0.26 -6.22
CA CYS A 35 -18.56 -1.37 -5.31
C CYS A 35 -17.14 -1.92 -5.57
N PRO A 36 -16.27 -2.01 -4.56
CA PRO A 36 -14.90 -2.52 -4.72
C PRO A 36 -14.85 -4.01 -5.10
N SER A 37 -15.90 -4.77 -4.81
CA SER A 37 -15.95 -6.21 -5.09
C SER A 37 -16.44 -6.55 -6.50
N CYS A 38 -17.24 -5.68 -7.13
CA CYS A 38 -17.88 -6.02 -8.41
C CYS A 38 -17.95 -4.89 -9.42
N GLY A 39 -17.47 -3.69 -9.08
CA GLY A 39 -17.42 -2.52 -9.96
C GLY A 39 -18.78 -1.88 -10.27
N ASP A 40 -19.87 -2.38 -9.71
CA ASP A 40 -21.21 -1.86 -10.00
C ASP A 40 -21.45 -0.54 -9.27
N SER A 41 -22.01 0.43 -10.00
CA SER A 41 -22.25 1.80 -9.54
C SER A 41 -23.64 2.00 -8.89
N LYS A 42 -24.48 0.95 -8.86
CA LYS A 42 -25.76 0.95 -8.16
C LYS A 42 -25.54 0.44 -6.75
N VAL A 43 -25.29 1.40 -5.86
CA VAL A 43 -25.11 1.17 -4.44
C VAL A 43 -26.20 1.92 -3.68
N ALA A 44 -26.76 1.28 -2.67
CA ALA A 44 -27.76 1.87 -1.78
C ALA A 44 -27.19 1.91 -0.36
N ARG A 45 -27.59 2.91 0.42
CA ARG A 45 -27.26 2.95 1.85
C ARG A 45 -27.90 1.74 2.54
N ALA A 46 -27.08 0.94 3.22
CA ALA A 46 -27.59 -0.10 4.09
C ALA A 46 -28.21 0.59 5.32
N VAL A 47 -29.50 0.83 5.29
CA VAL A 47 -30.25 1.30 6.46
C VAL A 47 -30.30 0.12 7.44
N MET A 48 -29.80 0.36 8.66
CA MET A 48 -29.75 -0.63 9.73
C MET A 48 -31.11 -1.30 9.94
N SER A 49 -31.16 -2.63 9.82
CA SER A 49 -32.28 -3.41 10.35
C SER A 49 -32.22 -3.43 11.88
N PRO A 50 -33.31 -3.12 12.60
CA PRO A 50 -33.41 -3.45 14.01
C PRO A 50 -33.39 -4.99 14.12
N ARG A 51 -32.32 -5.55 14.66
CA ARG A 51 -32.21 -7.00 14.84
C ARG A 51 -32.97 -7.40 16.10
N ILE A 52 -34.26 -7.68 15.95
CA ILE A 52 -35.05 -8.39 16.97
C ILE A 52 -34.70 -9.88 16.91
N GLY A 53 -34.29 -10.44 18.05
CA GLY A 53 -34.55 -11.85 18.40
C GLY A 53 -33.39 -12.86 18.41
N LYS A 54 -32.79 -13.03 19.60
CA LYS A 54 -32.61 -14.31 20.34
C LYS A 54 -31.68 -15.42 19.79
N GLY A 55 -30.58 -15.66 20.52
CA GLY A 55 -30.34 -16.95 21.21
C GLY A 55 -29.18 -17.85 20.76
N GLY A 56 -28.24 -18.12 21.70
CA GLY A 56 -27.33 -19.28 21.72
C GLY A 56 -25.84 -18.92 21.58
N ARG A 57 -25.12 -18.58 22.67
CA ARG A 57 -24.41 -19.43 23.65
C ARG A 57 -23.03 -19.92 23.14
N GLY A 58 -21.97 -19.47 23.82
CA GLY A 58 -20.52 -19.55 23.51
C GLY A 58 -19.90 -20.96 23.51
N PRO A 59 -18.57 -21.10 23.65
CA PRO A 59 -17.70 -20.46 24.67
C PRO A 59 -16.48 -19.70 24.05
N GLU A 60 -15.99 -18.58 24.60
CA GLU A 60 -15.18 -18.39 25.82
C GLU A 60 -13.84 -19.14 25.81
N VAL A 61 -12.76 -18.41 25.47
CA VAL A 61 -11.55 -18.28 26.31
C VAL A 61 -10.94 -16.91 26.04
N GLU A 62 -10.97 -16.02 27.02
CA GLU A 62 -10.14 -14.80 27.08
C GLU A 62 -9.29 -14.81 28.35
N VAL A 63 -7.98 -14.65 28.12
CA VAL A 63 -6.96 -13.81 28.82
C VAL A 63 -6.59 -14.14 30.29
N PRO A 64 -5.31 -13.99 30.71
CA PRO A 64 -4.61 -12.68 30.85
C PRO A 64 -3.10 -12.73 30.49
N ALA A 65 -2.29 -11.67 30.44
CA ALA A 65 -2.48 -10.21 30.39
C ALA A 65 -1.09 -9.57 30.10
N GLU A 66 -1.13 -8.44 29.40
CA GLU A 66 -0.39 -7.17 29.61
C GLU A 66 1.12 -7.13 29.87
N SER A 67 1.86 -6.42 29.00
CA SER A 67 2.16 -4.97 29.17
C SER A 67 2.89 -4.46 27.92
N ALA A 68 2.29 -3.61 27.10
CA ALA A 68 2.22 -2.14 27.21
C ALA A 68 3.30 -1.44 26.35
N ALA A 69 2.88 -0.96 25.18
CA ALA A 69 2.98 0.46 24.80
C ALA A 69 2.40 0.66 23.38
N ALA A 70 1.37 1.48 23.29
CA ALA A 70 0.75 1.97 22.04
C ALA A 70 1.46 3.26 21.57
N PRO A 71 1.09 3.88 20.42
CA PRO A 71 0.35 3.36 19.28
C PRO A 71 1.13 3.56 17.96
N ALA A 72 0.93 2.62 17.04
CA ALA A 72 1.18 2.84 15.61
C ALA A 72 0.25 3.95 15.10
N VAL A 73 0.83 5.03 14.61
CA VAL A 73 0.14 6.05 13.80
C VAL A 73 0.41 5.71 12.32
N PRO A 74 -0.64 5.65 11.48
CA PRO A 74 -0.60 5.02 10.16
C PRO A 74 0.27 5.73 9.10
N PRO A 75 0.63 5.00 8.02
CA PRO A 75 1.58 5.41 6.99
C PRO A 75 1.00 6.47 6.05
N ALA A 76 1.05 7.72 6.46
CA ALA A 76 0.63 8.86 5.62
C ALA A 76 1.63 9.18 4.49
N GLU A 77 2.85 8.66 4.56
CA GLU A 77 3.89 8.90 3.55
C GLU A 77 3.82 7.86 2.41
N GLN A 78 3.53 6.59 2.73
CA GLN A 78 3.46 5.49 1.76
C GLN A 78 2.23 5.59 0.83
N GLN A 79 1.14 6.17 1.33
CA GLN A 79 -0.11 6.33 0.58
C GLN A 79 -0.02 7.39 -0.53
N LYS A 80 0.96 8.30 -0.47
CA LYS A 80 1.20 9.26 -1.56
C LYS A 80 1.83 8.60 -2.78
N MET A 81 2.56 7.50 -2.60
CA MET A 81 3.25 6.79 -3.69
C MET A 81 2.34 5.81 -4.43
N ALA A 82 1.39 5.17 -3.73
CA ALA A 82 0.37 4.30 -4.33
C ALA A 82 -0.68 5.07 -5.16
N ALA A 83 -0.93 6.34 -4.81
CA ALA A 83 -1.82 7.22 -5.58
C ALA A 83 -1.21 7.67 -6.93
N LEU A 84 0.13 7.63 -7.08
CA LEU A 84 0.77 7.92 -8.37
C LEU A 84 0.66 6.76 -9.37
N ALA A 85 0.46 5.52 -8.91
CA ALA A 85 0.40 4.34 -9.79
C ALA A 85 -0.79 4.38 -10.77
N HIS A 86 -1.85 5.14 -10.47
CA HIS A 86 -3.04 5.26 -11.32
C HIS A 86 -2.98 6.46 -12.30
N HIS A 87 -1.91 7.25 -12.27
CA HIS A 87 -1.69 8.41 -13.16
C HIS A 87 -0.28 8.48 -13.73
N VAL A 88 0.49 7.38 -13.78
CA VAL A 88 1.78 7.37 -14.50
C VAL A 88 1.46 7.41 -16.00
N PRO A 89 1.81 8.48 -16.73
CA PRO A 89 1.60 8.52 -18.18
C PRO A 89 2.34 7.36 -18.84
N LYS A 90 1.75 6.80 -19.91
CA LYS A 90 2.28 5.60 -20.59
C LYS A 90 3.77 5.74 -20.94
N GLU A 91 4.16 6.91 -21.42
CA GLU A 91 5.54 7.23 -21.78
C GLU A 91 6.52 7.15 -20.60
N LEU A 92 6.13 7.66 -19.41
CA LEU A 92 6.95 7.56 -18.20
C LEU A 92 7.06 6.10 -17.73
N ARG A 93 5.98 5.33 -17.88
CA ARG A 93 5.98 3.90 -17.54
C ARG A 93 6.94 3.11 -18.45
N GLU A 94 6.92 3.39 -19.75
CA GLU A 94 7.84 2.79 -20.71
C GLU A 94 9.30 3.19 -20.44
N ALA A 95 9.54 4.45 -20.07
CA ALA A 95 10.87 4.91 -19.67
C ALA A 95 11.37 4.15 -18.42
N LEU A 96 10.54 3.99 -17.38
CA LEU A 96 10.90 3.25 -16.18
C LEU A 96 11.18 1.77 -16.46
N LEU A 97 10.44 1.14 -17.39
CA LEU A 97 10.71 -0.23 -17.83
C LEU A 97 12.08 -0.35 -18.53
N LYS A 98 12.46 0.64 -19.35
CA LYS A 98 13.78 0.69 -20.00
C LYS A 98 14.89 0.86 -18.97
N VAL A 99 14.72 1.76 -17.99
CA VAL A 99 15.69 1.94 -16.90
C VAL A 99 15.87 0.64 -16.14
N ARG A 100 14.78 -0.05 -15.80
CA ARG A 100 14.84 -1.36 -15.15
C ARG A 100 15.63 -2.38 -15.98
N ALA A 101 15.37 -2.46 -17.28
CA ALA A 101 16.08 -3.40 -18.15
C ALA A 101 17.58 -3.10 -18.22
N GLU A 102 17.96 -1.81 -18.21
CA GLU A 102 19.35 -1.39 -18.19
C GLU A 102 20.04 -1.71 -16.85
N VAL A 103 19.33 -1.56 -15.74
CA VAL A 103 19.82 -1.95 -14.41
C VAL A 103 20.02 -3.46 -14.33
N GLU A 104 19.04 -4.26 -14.76
CA GLU A 104 19.16 -5.73 -14.76
C GLU A 104 20.27 -6.25 -15.69
N LYS A 105 20.65 -5.47 -16.71
CA LYS A 105 21.72 -5.83 -17.65
C LYS A 105 23.11 -5.46 -17.15
N ASN A 106 23.24 -4.33 -16.45
CA ASN A 106 24.54 -3.79 -16.04
C ASN A 106 24.86 -4.03 -14.55
N CYS A 107 23.86 -4.32 -13.73
CA CYS A 107 24.01 -4.48 -12.28
C CYS A 107 23.67 -5.90 -11.82
N GLU A 108 24.30 -6.32 -10.72
CA GLU A 108 24.11 -7.63 -10.10
C GLU A 108 22.94 -7.61 -9.09
N PRO A 109 22.00 -8.58 -9.15
CA PRO A 109 20.92 -8.71 -8.17
C PRO A 109 21.41 -9.24 -6.84
N VAL A 110 21.33 -8.43 -5.78
CA VAL A 110 21.75 -8.81 -4.42
C VAL A 110 20.59 -9.06 -3.45
N GLY A 111 19.36 -8.70 -3.86
CA GLY A 111 18.15 -8.92 -3.06
C GLY A 111 18.19 -8.10 -1.77
N GLU A 112 17.85 -8.72 -0.63
CA GLU A 112 17.82 -8.09 0.71
C GLU A 112 19.22 -7.73 1.25
N ARG A 113 20.29 -8.32 0.68
CA ARG A 113 21.68 -8.06 1.12
C ARG A 113 22.28 -6.79 0.51
N PHE A 114 21.43 -5.88 0.04
CA PHE A 114 21.88 -4.65 -0.62
C PHE A 114 22.75 -3.81 0.32
N ALA A 115 22.33 -3.62 1.56
CA ALA A 115 23.07 -2.80 2.52
C ALA A 115 24.47 -3.37 2.82
N GLU A 116 24.56 -4.67 3.05
CA GLU A 116 25.83 -5.34 3.31
C GLU A 116 26.79 -5.25 2.12
N GLU A 117 26.30 -5.55 0.91
CA GLU A 117 27.15 -5.51 -0.30
C GLU A 117 27.56 -4.07 -0.65
N ALA A 118 26.67 -3.09 -0.44
CA ALA A 118 26.98 -1.68 -0.65
C ALA A 118 28.11 -1.22 0.28
N ARG A 119 28.06 -1.60 1.57
CA ARG A 119 29.14 -1.34 2.54
C ARG A 119 30.44 -2.00 2.11
N LYS A 120 30.43 -3.28 1.76
CA LYS A 120 31.64 -4.00 1.31
C LYS A 120 32.28 -3.35 0.08
N ILE A 121 31.47 -2.86 -0.86
CA ILE A 121 31.97 -2.16 -2.04
C ILE A 121 32.55 -0.79 -1.65
N HIS A 122 31.94 -0.08 -0.72
CA HIS A 122 32.41 1.21 -0.22
C HIS A 122 33.75 1.09 0.53
N TYR A 123 33.86 0.14 1.46
CA TYR A 123 35.09 -0.12 2.24
C TYR A 123 36.17 -0.88 1.44
N GLY A 124 35.87 -1.32 0.21
CA GLY A 124 36.83 -2.00 -0.66
C GLY A 124 37.05 -3.49 -0.34
N GLU A 125 36.19 -4.09 0.47
CA GLU A 125 36.18 -5.53 0.77
C GLU A 125 35.67 -6.38 -0.39
N SER A 126 34.98 -5.77 -1.36
CA SER A 126 34.41 -6.44 -2.53
C SER A 126 34.69 -5.68 -3.82
N THR A 127 34.58 -6.36 -4.96
CA THR A 127 34.82 -5.77 -6.29
C THR A 127 33.80 -4.67 -6.57
N LYS A 128 34.27 -3.49 -6.99
CA LYS A 128 33.42 -2.37 -7.43
C LYS A 128 32.58 -2.79 -8.64
N ARG A 129 31.30 -3.06 -8.40
CA ARG A 129 30.30 -3.44 -9.42
C ARG A 129 28.97 -2.79 -9.09
N GLY A 130 28.15 -2.56 -10.13
CA GLY A 130 26.79 -2.08 -9.92
C GLY A 130 25.97 -3.17 -9.24
N ILE A 131 25.29 -2.85 -8.14
CA ILE A 131 24.39 -3.77 -7.44
C ILE A 131 23.00 -3.17 -7.36
N TYR A 132 21.98 -4.01 -7.38
CA TYR A 132 20.60 -3.59 -7.12
C TYR A 132 19.89 -4.60 -6.23
N GLY A 133 19.03 -4.10 -5.36
CA GLY A 133 18.35 -4.93 -4.38
C GLY A 133 17.29 -4.17 -3.62
N GLN A 134 16.86 -4.77 -2.52
CA GLN A 134 15.90 -4.23 -1.57
C GLN A 134 16.61 -4.08 -0.23
N THR A 135 16.16 -3.10 0.55
CA THR A 135 16.71 -2.80 1.88
C THR A 135 15.61 -2.13 2.69
N THR A 136 15.71 -2.18 4.01
CA THR A 136 14.76 -1.48 4.89
C THR A 136 15.03 0.03 4.89
N GLU A 137 14.08 0.81 5.39
CA GLU A 137 14.28 2.27 5.48
C GLU A 137 15.39 2.63 6.48
N GLU A 138 15.46 1.91 7.59
CA GLU A 138 16.51 2.05 8.62
C GLU A 138 17.90 1.77 8.05
N GLU A 139 18.05 0.69 7.26
CA GLU A 139 19.30 0.35 6.60
C GLU A 139 19.69 1.39 5.56
N ALA A 140 18.73 1.86 4.75
CA ALA A 140 18.98 2.88 3.75
C ALA A 140 19.45 4.21 4.38
N GLU A 141 18.90 4.58 5.54
CA GLU A 141 19.34 5.76 6.29
C GLU A 141 20.76 5.57 6.82
N ALA A 142 21.07 4.43 7.43
CA ALA A 142 22.43 4.10 7.89
C ALA A 142 23.45 4.16 6.74
N LEU A 143 23.12 3.62 5.56
CA LEU A 143 23.98 3.72 4.36
C LEU A 143 24.24 5.17 3.96
N ALA A 144 23.24 6.04 4.05
CA ALA A 144 23.39 7.46 3.73
C ALA A 144 24.27 8.19 4.76
N GLU A 145 24.12 7.88 6.06
CA GLU A 145 24.98 8.40 7.12
C GLU A 145 26.44 7.96 6.97
N GLU A 146 26.67 6.73 6.50
CA GLU A 146 28.00 6.22 6.16
C GLU A 146 28.59 6.86 4.90
N GLY A 147 27.83 7.68 4.17
CA GLY A 147 28.26 8.34 2.94
C GLY A 147 28.24 7.43 1.71
N ILE A 148 27.43 6.37 1.72
CA ILE A 148 27.24 5.48 0.58
C ILE A 148 26.19 6.08 -0.36
N GLU A 149 26.59 6.41 -1.58
CA GLU A 149 25.67 6.95 -2.59
C GLU A 149 24.81 5.85 -3.21
N PHE A 150 23.48 5.97 -3.08
CA PHE A 150 22.52 5.06 -3.72
C PHE A 150 21.28 5.81 -4.21
N GLY A 151 20.59 5.24 -5.19
CA GLY A 151 19.33 5.76 -5.74
C GLY A 151 18.15 4.84 -5.43
N ARG A 152 17.00 5.41 -5.05
CA ARG A 152 15.74 4.66 -4.89
C ARG A 152 14.97 4.72 -6.21
N LEU A 153 14.82 3.58 -6.88
CA LEU A 153 14.08 3.49 -8.14
C LEU A 153 12.71 2.80 -7.91
N PRO A 154 11.60 3.36 -8.42
CA PRO A 154 10.29 2.72 -8.34
C PRO A 154 10.27 1.44 -9.20
N TRP A 155 10.16 0.28 -8.55
CA TRP A 155 10.16 -1.01 -9.22
C TRP A 155 8.76 -1.37 -9.72
N ILE A 156 8.48 -1.03 -10.97
CA ILE A 156 7.19 -1.35 -11.60
C ILE A 156 7.15 -2.81 -12.09
N PRO A 157 6.04 -3.54 -11.87
CA PRO A 157 5.85 -4.87 -12.42
C PRO A 157 5.78 -4.82 -13.95
N ARG A 158 6.42 -5.80 -14.59
CA ARG A 158 6.25 -6.05 -16.03
C ARG A 158 4.86 -6.64 -16.21
N GLY A 159 3.86 -5.77 -16.39
CA GLY A 159 2.48 -6.20 -16.62
C GLY A 159 2.38 -7.07 -17.88
N ASN A 160 1.49 -8.06 -17.83
CA ASN A 160 1.03 -8.84 -18.97
C ASN A 160 0.02 -8.04 -19.81
#